data_AF-A0A5D0NDI9-F1
#
_entry.id   AF-A0A5D0NDI9-F1
#
_cell.length_a   1.000
_cell.length_b   1.000
_cell.length_c   1.000
_cell.angle_alpha   90.00
_cell.angle_beta   90.00
_cell.angle_gamma   90.00
#
_symmetry.space_group_name_H-M   'P 1'
#
loop_
_entity.id
_entity.type
_entity.pdbx_description
1 polymer ?
#
loop_
_entity_poly.entity_id
_entity_poly.type
_entity_poly.pdbx_seq_one_letter_code
_entity_poly.pdbx_strand_id
1 'polypeptide(L)'
;MDEESQPAEKEVEYEIALPADAYWTRDGRIPLGPDLTEALNRAVKYLEQGEFGSLSFVAAFNDHWPRDERTLLYRVRDGVVLTLNGGDLQDRVRAALDGGDVEGWSHLPAPESPVPLAEVQSRLGVRVYNLLARQGFRTLDEVLAVPEETLSRERGVGRHCMEKLRQLREPEGPLIRVAHARPVRQQEEHAELVRRRMSPASLQRYGVLVEPLGQCDLAASALGVIADSLNAEPLPPADPAVVRLLRDAAEPDLLDAYLRTHENVPEAGAPASGTRARTGAR
;
A
#
# COMPACT_ATOMS: atom_id res chain seq x y z
N MET A 1 -59.98 -21.47 -7.11
CA MET A 1 -59.43 -21.17 -5.76
C MET A 1 -58.07 -21.80 -5.78
N ASP A 2 -57.08 -21.02 -6.22
CA ASP A 2 -55.69 -21.45 -6.21
C ASP A 2 -55.20 -21.26 -4.78
N GLU A 3 -54.92 -22.38 -4.11
CA GLU A 3 -54.19 -22.38 -2.86
C GLU A 3 -52.76 -21.90 -3.17
N GLU A 4 -52.48 -20.64 -2.81
CA GLU A 4 -51.12 -20.15 -2.64
C GLU A 4 -50.44 -21.01 -1.58
N SER A 5 -49.74 -22.05 -2.03
CA SER A 5 -48.78 -22.81 -1.25
C SER A 5 -47.75 -21.82 -0.68
N GLN A 6 -47.86 -21.54 0.62
CA GLN A 6 -46.85 -20.83 1.37
C GLN A 6 -45.53 -21.61 1.22
N PRO A 7 -44.41 -20.97 0.85
CA PRO A 7 -43.14 -21.66 0.75
C PRO A 7 -42.77 -22.18 2.13
N ALA A 8 -42.51 -23.49 2.24
CA ALA A 8 -42.03 -24.11 3.47
C ALA A 8 -40.83 -23.33 4.01
N GLU A 9 -40.88 -22.94 5.28
CA GLU A 9 -39.76 -22.30 5.97
C GLU A 9 -38.55 -23.21 5.85
N LYS A 10 -37.50 -22.72 5.19
CA LYS A 10 -36.27 -23.47 5.01
C LYS A 10 -35.62 -23.60 6.38
N GLU A 11 -35.33 -24.82 6.80
CA GLU A 11 -34.57 -25.07 8.01
C GLU A 11 -33.12 -24.58 7.78
N VAL A 12 -32.71 -23.60 8.58
CA VAL A 12 -31.38 -22.97 8.49
C VAL A 12 -30.54 -23.44 9.67
N GLU A 13 -29.31 -23.87 9.39
CA GLU A 13 -28.29 -24.13 10.40
C GLU A 13 -27.13 -23.15 10.20
N TYR A 14 -26.70 -22.47 11.27
CA TYR A 14 -25.55 -21.58 11.23
C TYR A 14 -24.27 -22.31 11.60
N GLU A 15 -23.23 -22.02 10.82
CA GLU A 15 -21.91 -22.62 10.96
C GLU A 15 -20.83 -21.54 10.87
N ILE A 16 -19.63 -21.84 11.38
CA ILE A 16 -18.42 -21.05 11.10
C ILE A 16 -17.32 -21.88 10.46
N ALA A 17 -16.46 -21.22 9.68
CA ALA A 17 -15.18 -21.74 9.23
C ALA A 17 -14.04 -20.79 9.65
N LEU A 18 -12.92 -21.38 10.08
CA LEU A 18 -11.75 -20.68 10.61
C LEU A 18 -10.48 -21.11 9.87
N PRO A 19 -9.61 -20.18 9.43
CA PRO A 19 -9.84 -18.75 9.22
C PRO A 19 -10.89 -18.46 8.12
N ALA A 20 -11.15 -17.17 7.84
CA ALA A 20 -12.18 -16.73 6.88
C ALA A 20 -12.04 -17.34 5.46
N ASP A 21 -10.85 -17.74 5.05
CA ASP A 21 -10.56 -18.38 3.76
C ASP A 21 -10.60 -19.93 3.79
N ALA A 22 -10.77 -20.56 4.97
CA ALA A 22 -10.82 -22.01 5.14
C ALA A 22 -12.11 -22.68 4.59
N TYR A 23 -13.03 -21.90 4.02
CA TYR A 23 -14.32 -22.37 3.52
C TYR A 23 -14.22 -23.50 2.47
N TRP A 24 -13.10 -23.61 1.75
CA TRP A 24 -12.92 -24.64 0.71
C TRP A 24 -12.75 -26.05 1.27
N THR A 25 -12.53 -26.20 2.58
CA THR A 25 -12.45 -27.50 3.26
C THR A 25 -13.72 -27.72 4.07
N ARG A 26 -14.63 -28.55 3.55
CA ARG A 26 -15.90 -28.91 4.24
C ARG A 26 -15.64 -29.56 5.62
N ASP A 27 -14.48 -30.19 5.79
CA ASP A 27 -14.06 -30.91 7.00
C ASP A 27 -13.65 -30.02 8.20
N GLY A 28 -13.89 -28.70 8.13
CA GLY A 28 -13.50 -27.73 9.18
C GLY A 28 -14.61 -26.79 9.65
N ARG A 29 -15.88 -27.05 9.30
CA ARG A 29 -17.00 -26.21 9.76
C ARG A 29 -17.43 -26.59 11.17
N ILE A 30 -17.72 -25.58 11.99
CA ILE A 30 -18.18 -25.75 13.36
C ILE A 30 -19.67 -25.36 13.40
N PRO A 31 -20.59 -26.29 13.68
CA PRO A 31 -22.01 -25.98 13.79
C PRO A 31 -22.27 -25.16 15.06
N LEU A 32 -23.10 -24.13 14.93
CA LEU A 32 -23.45 -23.21 16.01
C LEU A 32 -24.91 -23.32 16.44
N GLY A 33 -25.77 -23.83 15.56
CA GLY A 33 -27.20 -24.06 15.80
C GLY A 33 -28.10 -23.26 14.84
N PRO A 34 -29.44 -23.39 14.96
CA PRO A 34 -30.40 -22.79 14.04
C PRO A 34 -30.83 -21.38 14.40
N ASP A 35 -30.50 -20.88 15.60
CA ASP A 35 -30.81 -19.52 16.03
C ASP A 35 -29.68 -18.55 15.66
N LEU A 36 -30.01 -17.48 14.95
CA LEU A 36 -29.02 -16.52 14.43
C LEU A 36 -28.28 -15.82 15.56
N THR A 37 -29.00 -15.37 16.58
CA THR A 37 -28.46 -14.56 17.68
C THR A 37 -27.57 -15.41 18.57
N GLU A 38 -28.01 -16.62 18.92
CA GLU A 38 -27.21 -17.57 19.69
C GLU A 38 -25.97 -18.00 18.91
N ALA A 39 -26.11 -18.28 17.62
CA ALA A 39 -24.98 -18.61 16.76
C ALA A 39 -23.97 -17.44 16.68
N LEU A 40 -24.42 -16.20 16.48
CA LEU A 40 -23.53 -15.04 16.47
C LEU A 40 -22.81 -14.83 17.80
N ASN A 41 -23.52 -14.93 18.94
CA ASN A 41 -22.92 -14.86 20.27
C ASN A 41 -21.85 -15.94 20.50
N ARG A 42 -21.99 -17.12 19.89
CA ARG A 42 -20.95 -18.16 19.90
C ARG A 42 -19.81 -17.83 18.94
N ALA A 43 -20.11 -17.35 17.73
CA ALA A 43 -19.11 -17.01 16.71
C ALA A 43 -18.15 -15.90 17.20
N VAL A 44 -18.66 -14.85 17.84
CA VAL A 44 -17.82 -13.74 18.32
C VAL A 44 -16.87 -14.15 19.44
N LYS A 45 -17.18 -15.21 20.22
CA LYS A 45 -16.24 -15.76 21.22
C LYS A 45 -14.98 -16.34 20.57
N TYR A 46 -15.07 -16.87 19.36
CA TYR A 46 -13.90 -17.32 18.61
C TYR A 46 -13.03 -16.14 18.15
N LEU A 47 -13.65 -14.99 17.81
CA LEU A 47 -12.92 -13.77 17.51
C LEU A 47 -12.27 -13.17 18.77
N GLU A 48 -12.93 -13.28 19.93
CA GLU A 48 -12.45 -12.78 21.22
C GLU A 48 -11.19 -13.51 21.69
N GLN A 49 -11.17 -14.84 21.57
CA GLN A 49 -10.06 -15.73 21.96
C GLN A 49 -8.73 -15.40 21.25
N GLY A 50 -8.76 -14.58 20.19
CA GLY A 50 -7.57 -13.94 19.61
C GLY A 50 -6.71 -14.82 18.73
N GLU A 51 -7.01 -16.12 18.60
CA GLU A 51 -6.30 -17.02 17.69
C GLU A 51 -6.54 -16.62 16.22
N PHE A 52 -7.79 -16.25 15.89
CA PHE A 52 -8.21 -15.84 14.55
C PHE A 52 -8.84 -14.44 14.58
N GLY A 53 -8.28 -13.51 13.80
CA GLY A 53 -8.85 -12.16 13.63
C GLY A 53 -10.03 -12.09 12.66
N SER A 54 -10.40 -13.22 12.04
CA SER A 54 -11.46 -13.30 11.04
C SER A 54 -12.07 -14.70 10.95
N LEU A 55 -13.35 -14.78 10.59
CA LEU A 55 -14.06 -16.04 10.34
C LEU A 55 -15.07 -15.90 9.21
N SER A 56 -15.49 -17.02 8.63
CA SER A 56 -16.64 -17.07 7.71
C SER A 56 -17.87 -17.55 8.48
N PHE A 57 -18.94 -16.75 8.49
CA PHE A 57 -20.23 -17.10 9.08
C PHE A 57 -21.18 -17.55 7.96
N VAL A 58 -21.76 -18.74 8.09
CA VAL A 58 -22.49 -19.43 7.03
C VAL A 58 -23.89 -19.77 7.50
N ALA A 59 -24.88 -19.52 6.65
CA ALA A 59 -26.23 -20.06 6.78
C ALA A 59 -26.36 -21.24 5.80
N ALA A 60 -26.32 -22.46 6.33
CA ALA A 60 -26.54 -23.68 5.59
C ALA A 60 -28.04 -23.98 5.54
N PHE A 61 -28.56 -24.30 4.36
CA PHE A 61 -29.96 -24.67 4.17
C PHE A 61 -30.05 -26.17 3.91
N ASN A 62 -30.85 -26.88 4.71
CA ASN A 62 -31.16 -28.26 4.43
C ASN A 62 -31.91 -28.33 3.08
N ASP A 63 -31.51 -29.28 2.23
CA ASP A 63 -32.14 -29.68 0.95
C ASP A 63 -31.66 -29.11 -0.40
N HIS A 64 -30.76 -28.11 -0.51
CA HIS A 64 -30.33 -27.65 -1.85
C HIS A 64 -28.84 -27.25 -1.97
N TRP A 65 -28.08 -28.08 -2.66
CA TRP A 65 -26.71 -27.79 -3.10
C TRP A 65 -26.68 -26.81 -4.29
N PRO A 66 -25.85 -25.75 -4.29
CA PRO A 66 -25.33 -25.00 -3.16
C PRO A 66 -26.09 -23.66 -3.06
N ARG A 67 -26.87 -23.47 -1.99
CA ARG A 67 -27.42 -22.15 -1.62
C ARG A 67 -26.97 -21.69 -0.25
N ASP A 68 -25.77 -22.06 0.19
CA ASP A 68 -25.18 -21.48 1.40
C ASP A 68 -25.05 -19.97 1.21
N GLU A 69 -25.62 -19.20 2.14
CA GLU A 69 -25.31 -17.78 2.26
C GLU A 69 -24.15 -17.61 3.21
N ARG A 70 -23.28 -16.65 2.93
CA ARG A 70 -22.11 -16.38 3.78
C ARG A 70 -21.88 -14.90 3.97
N THR A 71 -21.28 -14.57 5.10
CA THR A 71 -20.66 -13.28 5.35
C THR A 71 -19.33 -13.52 6.07
N LEU A 72 -18.32 -12.73 5.75
CA LEU A 72 -17.07 -12.73 6.51
C LEU A 72 -17.21 -11.78 7.69
N LEU A 73 -16.67 -12.19 8.84
CA LEU A 73 -16.56 -11.34 10.03
C LEU A 73 -15.08 -11.09 10.30
N TYR A 74 -14.69 -9.82 10.33
CA TYR A 74 -13.35 -9.38 10.73
C TYR A 74 -13.45 -8.65 12.06
N ARG A 75 -12.65 -9.04 13.04
CA ARG A 75 -12.50 -8.28 14.28
C ARG A 75 -11.72 -7.01 13.99
N VAL A 76 -12.34 -5.85 14.20
CA VAL A 76 -11.71 -4.54 14.00
C VAL A 76 -11.00 -4.10 15.27
N ARG A 77 -11.72 -4.18 16.40
CA ARG A 77 -11.24 -3.90 17.76
C ARG A 77 -12.14 -4.64 18.74
N ASP A 78 -11.90 -4.48 20.02
CA ASP A 78 -12.71 -5.11 21.08
C ASP A 78 -14.18 -4.69 20.93
N GLY A 79 -15.07 -5.68 20.83
CA GLY A 79 -16.50 -5.47 20.68
C GLY A 79 -16.94 -4.88 19.33
N VAL A 80 -16.08 -4.86 18.30
CA VAL A 80 -16.45 -4.32 16.97
C VAL A 80 -16.03 -5.27 15.85
N VAL A 81 -17.00 -5.60 14.99
CA VAL A 81 -16.77 -6.41 13.78
C VAL A 81 -17.10 -5.67 12.51
N LEU A 82 -16.29 -5.89 11.49
CA LEU A 82 -16.62 -5.58 10.10
C LEU A 82 -17.22 -6.81 9.45
N THR A 83 -18.39 -6.64 8.83
CA THR A 83 -18.97 -7.69 7.98
C THR A 83 -18.64 -7.40 6.52
N LEU A 84 -18.27 -8.42 5.76
CA LEU A 84 -18.01 -8.33 4.32
C LEU A 84 -18.74 -9.43 3.56
N ASN A 85 -18.93 -9.19 2.27
CA ASN A 85 -19.20 -10.25 1.32
C ASN A 85 -20.49 -11.04 1.56
N GLY A 86 -21.60 -10.38 1.94
CA GLY A 86 -22.90 -11.05 2.05
C GLY A 86 -24.05 -10.28 1.41
N GLY A 87 -25.03 -11.05 0.96
CA GLY A 87 -26.36 -10.55 0.63
C GLY A 87 -27.20 -10.51 1.91
N ASP A 88 -28.38 -11.12 1.86
CA ASP A 88 -29.37 -11.07 2.94
C ASP A 88 -28.81 -11.51 4.31
N LEU A 89 -27.96 -12.54 4.38
CA LEU A 89 -27.29 -12.93 5.62
C LEU A 89 -26.44 -11.81 6.23
N GLN A 90 -25.69 -11.04 5.44
CA GLN A 90 -24.89 -9.93 5.97
C GLN A 90 -25.78 -8.86 6.60
N ASP A 91 -26.90 -8.52 5.94
CA ASP A 91 -27.81 -7.49 6.45
C ASP A 91 -28.49 -7.94 7.74
N ARG A 92 -28.85 -9.23 7.86
CA ARG A 92 -29.37 -9.80 9.10
C ARG A 92 -28.34 -9.81 10.23
N VAL A 93 -27.08 -10.14 9.94
CA VAL A 93 -26.00 -10.11 10.94
C VAL A 93 -25.75 -8.68 11.40
N ARG A 94 -25.74 -7.71 10.48
CA ARG A 94 -25.64 -6.28 10.82
C ARG A 94 -26.79 -5.84 11.71
N ALA A 95 -28.03 -6.20 11.37
CA ALA A 95 -29.21 -5.86 12.16
C ALA A 95 -29.13 -6.40 13.60
N ALA A 96 -28.68 -7.65 13.78
CA ALA A 96 -28.50 -8.24 15.12
C ALA A 96 -27.40 -7.52 15.94
N LEU A 97 -26.29 -7.14 15.28
CA LEU A 97 -25.20 -6.40 15.93
C LEU A 97 -25.60 -4.96 16.28
N ASP A 98 -26.28 -4.26 15.38
CA ASP A 98 -26.74 -2.88 15.57
C ASP A 98 -27.91 -2.80 16.55
N GLY A 99 -28.74 -3.85 16.62
CA GLY A 99 -29.83 -4.02 17.59
C GLY A 99 -29.37 -4.32 19.01
N GLY A 100 -28.09 -4.68 19.20
CA GLY A 100 -27.54 -5.06 20.51
C GLY A 100 -27.90 -6.47 20.96
N ASP A 101 -28.31 -7.35 20.03
CA ASP A 101 -28.66 -8.74 20.33
C ASP A 101 -27.41 -9.62 20.61
N VAL A 102 -26.23 -9.13 20.19
CA VAL A 102 -24.93 -9.77 20.43
C VAL A 102 -24.22 -9.05 21.58
N GLU A 103 -24.05 -9.74 22.71
CA GLU A 103 -23.61 -9.13 23.95
C GLU A 103 -22.20 -8.52 23.84
N GLY A 104 -22.09 -7.20 24.00
CA GLY A 104 -20.81 -6.50 23.98
C GLY A 104 -20.19 -6.33 22.58
N TRP A 105 -20.92 -6.66 21.52
CA TRP A 105 -20.44 -6.54 20.13
C TRP A 105 -21.34 -5.63 19.29
N SER A 106 -20.72 -4.93 18.35
CA SER A 106 -21.38 -4.03 17.42
C SER A 106 -20.77 -4.12 16.03
N HIS A 107 -21.51 -3.67 15.02
CA HIS A 107 -21.00 -3.59 13.66
C HIS A 107 -20.20 -2.29 13.46
N LEU A 108 -19.15 -2.35 12.64
CA LEU A 108 -18.38 -1.17 12.26
C LEU A 108 -19.29 -0.21 11.47
N PRO A 109 -19.51 1.04 11.93
CA PRO A 109 -20.33 1.99 11.22
C PRO A 109 -19.71 2.33 9.85
N ALA A 110 -20.58 2.56 8.87
CA ALA A 110 -20.12 3.04 7.57
C ALA A 110 -19.52 4.45 7.73
N PRO A 111 -18.35 4.73 7.12
CA PRO A 111 -17.77 6.07 7.15
C PRO A 111 -18.67 7.05 6.38
N GLU A 112 -18.67 8.32 6.78
CA GLU A 112 -19.47 9.37 6.11
C GLU A 112 -19.03 9.60 4.65
N SER A 113 -17.73 9.45 4.37
CA SER A 113 -17.14 9.59 3.05
C SER A 113 -16.23 8.39 2.75
N PRO A 114 -16.81 7.24 2.32
CA PRO A 114 -16.02 6.08 1.94
C PRO A 114 -15.23 6.38 0.66
N VAL A 115 -14.00 5.87 0.57
CA VAL A 115 -13.23 5.88 -0.68
C VAL A 115 -13.41 4.51 -1.35
N PRO A 116 -14.09 4.43 -2.50
CA PRO A 116 -14.27 3.17 -3.21
C PRO A 116 -12.92 2.56 -3.59
N LEU A 117 -12.77 1.25 -3.36
CA LEU A 117 -11.52 0.53 -3.65
C LEU A 117 -11.19 0.58 -5.15
N ALA A 118 -12.20 0.64 -6.02
CA ALA A 118 -12.05 0.78 -7.46
C ALA A 118 -11.35 2.08 -7.87
N GLU A 119 -11.55 3.19 -7.14
CA GLU A 119 -10.93 4.48 -7.46
C GLU A 119 -9.41 4.46 -7.25
N VAL A 120 -8.94 3.64 -6.31
CA VAL A 120 -7.52 3.50 -5.99
C VAL A 120 -6.83 2.33 -6.70
N GLN A 121 -7.57 1.59 -7.54
CA GLN A 121 -7.08 0.37 -8.22
C GLN A 121 -5.76 0.60 -8.98
N SER A 122 -5.70 1.67 -9.78
CA SER A 122 -4.53 1.99 -10.62
C SER A 122 -3.26 2.22 -9.80
N ARG A 123 -3.41 2.85 -8.62
CA ARG A 123 -2.31 3.14 -7.70
C ARG A 123 -1.95 1.93 -6.85
N LEU A 124 -2.94 1.15 -6.42
CA LEU A 124 -2.76 -0.03 -5.58
C LEU A 124 -2.02 -1.15 -6.33
N GLY A 125 -2.33 -1.32 -7.62
CA GLY A 125 -1.82 -2.38 -8.48
C GLY A 125 -2.78 -3.56 -8.57
N VAL A 126 -2.90 -4.15 -9.76
CA VAL A 126 -3.93 -5.14 -10.11
C VAL A 126 -3.95 -6.34 -9.15
N ARG A 127 -2.78 -6.84 -8.74
CA ARG A 127 -2.67 -8.02 -7.87
C ARG A 127 -3.30 -7.78 -6.50
N VAL A 128 -2.98 -6.66 -5.86
CA VAL A 128 -3.46 -6.34 -4.51
C VAL A 128 -4.93 -5.96 -4.56
N TYR A 129 -5.35 -5.17 -5.56
CA TYR A 129 -6.77 -4.86 -5.78
C TYR A 129 -7.60 -6.14 -5.92
N ASN A 130 -7.19 -7.08 -6.79
CA ASN A 130 -7.94 -8.31 -7.00
C ASN A 130 -7.97 -9.19 -5.74
N LEU A 131 -6.92 -9.18 -4.92
CA LEU A 131 -6.91 -9.90 -3.64
C LEU A 131 -7.99 -9.36 -2.69
N LEU A 132 -7.99 -8.05 -2.46
CA LEU A 132 -8.95 -7.39 -1.56
C LEU A 132 -10.39 -7.48 -2.10
N ALA A 133 -10.59 -7.23 -3.39
CA ALA A 133 -11.90 -7.35 -4.02
C ALA A 133 -12.47 -8.78 -3.93
N ARG A 134 -11.62 -9.81 -4.06
CA ARG A 134 -12.03 -11.21 -3.88
C ARG A 134 -12.45 -11.54 -2.45
N GLN A 135 -11.84 -10.89 -1.47
CA GLN A 135 -12.23 -11.00 -0.06
C GLN A 135 -13.49 -10.21 0.28
N GLY A 136 -13.96 -9.35 -0.64
CA GLY A 136 -15.22 -8.63 -0.49
C GLY A 136 -15.09 -7.19 -0.01
N PHE A 137 -13.86 -6.68 0.11
CA PHE A 137 -13.62 -5.27 0.41
C PHE A 137 -14.12 -4.41 -0.76
N ARG A 138 -14.95 -3.41 -0.44
CA ARG A 138 -15.53 -2.47 -1.42
C ARG A 138 -14.91 -1.08 -1.29
N THR A 139 -14.44 -0.73 -0.10
CA THR A 139 -13.88 0.57 0.22
C THR A 139 -12.50 0.44 0.84
N LEU A 140 -11.70 1.50 0.73
CA LEU A 140 -10.40 1.59 1.38
C LEU A 140 -10.54 1.66 2.92
N ASP A 141 -11.63 2.27 3.42
CA ASP A 141 -11.95 2.36 4.84
C ASP A 141 -12.12 1.00 5.49
N GLU A 142 -12.87 0.11 4.84
CA GLU A 142 -13.08 -1.26 5.31
C GLU A 142 -11.73 -1.98 5.45
N VAL A 143 -10.83 -1.81 4.48
CA VAL A 143 -9.49 -2.42 4.52
C VAL A 143 -8.67 -1.84 5.67
N LEU A 144 -8.68 -0.51 5.85
CA LEU A 144 -7.90 0.18 6.87
C LEU A 144 -8.45 -0.01 8.29
N ALA A 145 -9.72 -0.37 8.43
CA ALA A 145 -10.32 -0.71 9.71
C ALA A 145 -9.86 -2.07 10.25
N VAL A 146 -9.45 -3.01 9.38
CA VAL A 146 -9.00 -4.33 9.84
C VAL A 146 -7.57 -4.24 10.40
N PRO A 147 -7.28 -4.83 11.57
CA PRO A 147 -5.95 -4.88 12.15
C PRO A 147 -4.92 -5.45 11.18
N GLU A 148 -3.74 -4.83 11.16
CA GLU A 148 -2.64 -5.21 10.27
C GLU A 148 -2.21 -6.67 10.49
N GLU A 149 -2.24 -7.15 11.73
CA GLU A 149 -1.90 -8.53 12.09
C GLU A 149 -2.87 -9.54 11.46
N THR A 150 -4.15 -9.17 11.32
CA THR A 150 -5.17 -10.01 10.70
C THR A 150 -4.99 -10.05 9.19
N LEU A 151 -4.82 -8.87 8.56
CA LEU A 151 -4.59 -8.79 7.11
C LEU A 151 -3.23 -9.36 6.70
N SER A 152 -2.20 -9.27 7.53
CA SER A 152 -0.85 -9.75 7.20
C SER A 152 -0.75 -11.27 7.03
N ARG A 153 -1.75 -12.01 7.51
CA ARG A 153 -1.88 -13.46 7.29
C ARG A 153 -2.26 -13.77 5.83
N GLU A 154 -2.83 -12.80 5.12
CA GLU A 154 -3.20 -12.93 3.72
C GLU A 154 -1.97 -12.82 2.81
N ARG A 155 -1.77 -13.81 1.95
CA ARG A 155 -0.59 -13.88 1.09
C ARG A 155 -0.54 -12.69 0.12
N GLY A 156 0.36 -11.76 0.39
CA GLY A 156 0.60 -10.58 -0.44
C GLY A 156 0.12 -9.27 0.19
N VAL A 157 -0.49 -9.32 1.37
CA VAL A 157 -0.69 -8.15 2.24
C VAL A 157 0.38 -8.21 3.33
N GLY A 158 1.32 -7.28 3.28
CA GLY A 158 2.31 -7.11 4.35
C GLY A 158 2.39 -5.64 4.72
N ARG A 159 3.27 -5.31 5.66
CA ARG A 159 3.48 -3.94 6.16
C ARG A 159 3.55 -2.88 5.05
N HIS A 160 4.33 -3.14 4.01
CA HIS A 160 4.46 -2.24 2.87
C HIS A 160 3.14 -1.99 2.12
N CYS A 161 2.32 -3.03 1.97
CA CYS A 161 1.00 -2.91 1.37
C CYS A 161 0.08 -2.04 2.25
N MET A 162 0.12 -2.23 3.56
CA MET A 162 -0.69 -1.44 4.51
C MET A 162 -0.27 0.03 4.54
N GLU A 163 1.03 0.32 4.52
CA GLU A 163 1.55 1.69 4.43
C GLU A 163 1.09 2.37 3.13
N LYS A 164 1.13 1.65 2.01
CA LYS A 164 0.61 2.14 0.73
C LYS A 164 -0.89 2.42 0.77
N LEU A 165 -1.69 1.53 1.38
CA LEU A 165 -3.13 1.72 1.54
C LEU A 165 -3.44 2.97 2.39
N ARG A 166 -2.68 3.20 3.48
CA ARG A 166 -2.81 4.41 4.32
C ARG A 166 -2.53 5.70 3.52
N GLN A 167 -1.48 5.70 2.71
CA GLN A 167 -1.15 6.85 1.84
C GLN A 167 -2.21 7.15 0.77
N LEU A 168 -2.92 6.11 0.30
CA LEU A 168 -3.99 6.30 -0.66
C LEU A 168 -5.22 6.96 -0.03
N ARG A 169 -5.42 6.80 1.27
CA ARG A 169 -6.51 7.45 2.03
C ARG A 169 -6.19 8.90 2.33
N GLU A 170 -4.96 9.16 2.77
CA GLU A 170 -4.48 10.50 3.14
C GLU A 170 -3.32 10.90 2.22
N PRO A 171 -3.59 11.35 0.99
CA PRO A 171 -2.54 11.73 0.04
C PRO A 171 -1.71 12.95 0.49
N GLU A 172 -2.22 13.73 1.45
CA GLU A 172 -1.52 14.88 2.07
C GLU A 172 -0.70 14.50 3.32
N GLY A 173 -0.75 13.23 3.76
CA GLY A 173 0.14 12.74 4.80
C GLY A 173 1.61 12.84 4.37
N PRO A 174 2.58 12.85 5.30
CA PRO A 174 3.99 12.85 4.93
C PRO A 174 4.21 11.71 3.94
N LEU A 175 4.73 12.04 2.76
CA LEU A 175 5.13 11.08 1.73
C LEU A 175 6.17 10.13 2.33
N ILE A 176 5.73 9.09 3.04
CA ILE A 176 6.55 7.94 3.38
C ILE A 176 6.65 7.17 2.07
N ARG A 177 7.46 7.66 1.13
CA ARG A 177 7.79 6.90 -0.07
C ARG A 177 8.41 5.61 0.44
N VAL A 178 7.63 4.53 0.44
CA VAL A 178 8.19 3.23 0.71
C VAL A 178 8.92 2.87 -0.56
N ALA A 179 10.16 3.34 -0.65
CA ALA A 179 11.14 2.82 -1.56
C ALA A 179 11.06 1.31 -1.41
N HIS A 180 10.86 0.59 -2.51
CA HIS A 180 11.31 -0.79 -2.56
C HIS A 180 12.79 -0.72 -2.21
N ALA A 181 13.12 -0.95 -0.93
CA ALA A 181 14.48 -0.83 -0.46
C ALA A 181 15.26 -1.89 -1.21
N ARG A 182 15.95 -1.46 -2.27
CA ARG A 182 16.93 -2.31 -2.93
C ARG A 182 17.90 -2.79 -1.86
N PRO A 183 18.47 -3.99 -2.00
CA PRO A 183 19.54 -4.41 -1.10
C PRO A 183 20.55 -3.27 -0.94
N VAL A 184 21.02 -3.00 0.28
CA VAL A 184 21.88 -1.83 0.60
C VAL A 184 23.04 -1.67 -0.40
N ARG A 185 23.64 -2.80 -0.82
CA ARG A 185 24.69 -2.81 -1.85
C ARG A 185 24.27 -2.19 -3.18
N GLN A 186 23.06 -2.46 -3.65
CA GLN A 186 22.55 -1.87 -4.90
C GLN A 186 22.21 -0.39 -4.74
N GLN A 187 21.82 0.06 -3.54
CA GLN A 187 21.61 1.47 -3.26
C GLN A 187 22.93 2.25 -3.29
N GLU A 188 23.97 1.67 -2.68
CA GLU A 188 25.34 2.21 -2.71
C GLU A 188 25.89 2.25 -4.14
N GLU A 189 25.70 1.19 -4.92
CA GLU A 189 26.09 1.14 -6.35
C GLU A 189 25.39 2.23 -7.18
N HIS A 190 24.11 2.46 -6.93
CA HIS A 190 23.33 3.50 -7.60
C HIS A 190 23.77 4.91 -7.20
N ALA A 191 23.95 5.16 -5.89
CA ALA A 191 24.46 6.42 -5.39
C ALA A 191 25.85 6.70 -5.97
N GLU A 192 26.73 5.70 -6.01
CA GLU A 192 28.06 5.81 -6.58
C GLU A 192 28.03 6.08 -8.09
N LEU A 193 27.12 5.46 -8.83
CA LEU A 193 26.91 5.74 -10.25
C LEU A 193 26.53 7.20 -10.47
N VAL A 194 25.61 7.73 -9.66
CA VAL A 194 25.21 9.14 -9.71
C VAL A 194 26.38 10.05 -9.35
N ARG A 195 27.11 9.78 -8.26
CA ARG A 195 28.30 10.57 -7.85
C ARG A 195 29.34 10.66 -8.95
N ARG A 196 29.66 9.52 -9.58
CA ARG A 196 30.68 9.47 -10.64
C ARG A 196 30.29 10.23 -11.89
N ARG A 197 28.99 10.38 -12.13
CA ARG A 197 28.48 11.04 -13.34
C ARG A 197 28.22 12.53 -13.14
N MET A 198 28.10 12.99 -11.91
CA MET A 198 27.92 14.41 -11.61
C MET A 198 29.24 15.16 -11.60
N SER A 199 29.24 16.39 -12.11
CA SER A 199 30.40 17.29 -12.03
C SER A 199 30.66 17.71 -10.57
N PRO A 200 31.88 18.14 -10.22
CA PRO A 200 32.17 18.65 -8.87
C PRO A 200 31.26 19.81 -8.44
N ALA A 201 30.92 20.73 -9.35
CA ALA A 201 30.04 21.85 -9.06
C ALA A 201 28.59 21.40 -8.82
N SER A 202 28.10 20.45 -9.64
CA SER A 202 26.79 19.83 -9.46
C SER A 202 26.72 19.07 -8.13
N LEU A 203 27.78 18.37 -7.72
CA LEU A 203 27.83 17.69 -6.42
C LEU A 203 27.80 18.67 -5.25
N GLN A 204 28.43 19.83 -5.36
CA GLN A 204 28.34 20.85 -4.30
C GLN A 204 26.93 21.44 -4.18
N ARG A 205 26.21 21.61 -5.30
CA ARG A 205 24.84 22.16 -5.30
C ARG A 205 23.77 21.12 -4.96
N TYR A 206 23.93 19.92 -5.48
CA TYR A 206 22.90 18.89 -5.51
C TYR A 206 23.33 17.59 -4.81
N GLY A 207 24.45 17.60 -4.07
CA GLY A 207 24.98 16.41 -3.39
C GLY A 207 23.98 15.77 -2.42
N VAL A 208 23.07 16.57 -1.86
CA VAL A 208 21.97 16.07 -1.01
C VAL A 208 21.02 15.11 -1.76
N LEU A 209 20.94 15.19 -3.10
CA LEU A 209 20.09 14.33 -3.92
C LEU A 209 20.72 12.96 -4.22
N VAL A 210 22.03 12.81 -4.05
CA VAL A 210 22.76 11.59 -4.42
C VAL A 210 22.23 10.38 -3.65
N GLU A 211 22.14 10.48 -2.32
CA GLU A 211 21.71 9.37 -1.47
C GLU A 211 20.23 9.01 -1.71
N PRO A 212 19.28 9.99 -1.75
CA PRO A 212 17.91 9.73 -2.16
C PRO A 212 17.77 9.09 -3.55
N LEU A 213 18.58 9.51 -4.53
CA LEU A 213 18.59 8.90 -5.86
C LEU A 213 19.12 7.46 -5.84
N GLY A 214 20.08 7.15 -4.98
CA GLY A 214 20.56 5.78 -4.73
C GLY A 214 19.47 4.86 -4.17
N GLN A 215 18.55 5.42 -3.38
CA GLN A 215 17.42 4.69 -2.79
C GLN A 215 16.20 4.57 -3.73
N CYS A 216 16.20 5.27 -4.86
CA CYS A 216 15.10 5.23 -5.82
C CYS A 216 15.12 3.93 -6.64
N ASP A 217 13.93 3.43 -6.98
CA ASP A 217 13.78 2.23 -7.83
C ASP A 217 13.93 2.52 -9.34
N LEU A 218 14.66 3.58 -9.68
CA LEU A 218 14.92 3.95 -11.07
C LEU A 218 15.92 2.99 -11.69
N ALA A 219 15.81 2.76 -13.00
CA ALA A 219 16.85 2.06 -13.75
C ALA A 219 18.14 2.90 -13.78
N ALA A 220 19.31 2.25 -13.83
CA ALA A 220 20.59 2.94 -13.91
C ALA A 220 20.69 3.93 -15.09
N SER A 221 20.04 3.61 -16.22
CA SER A 221 19.93 4.51 -17.36
C SER A 221 19.16 5.80 -17.04
N ALA A 222 18.06 5.71 -16.28
CA ALA A 222 17.28 6.86 -15.86
C ALA A 222 18.06 7.74 -14.86
N LEU A 223 18.79 7.11 -13.92
CA LEU A 223 19.71 7.83 -13.04
C LEU A 223 20.81 8.56 -13.81
N GLY A 224 21.33 7.93 -14.88
CA GLY A 224 22.28 8.56 -15.78
C GLY A 224 21.72 9.82 -16.44
N VAL A 225 20.50 9.75 -16.96
CA VAL A 225 19.80 10.90 -17.56
C VAL A 225 19.58 12.02 -16.54
N ILE A 226 19.21 11.69 -15.31
CA ILE A 226 19.03 12.69 -14.24
C ILE A 226 20.35 13.40 -13.93
N ALA A 227 21.44 12.64 -13.74
CA ALA A 227 22.76 13.22 -13.49
C ALA A 227 23.22 14.13 -14.65
N ASP A 228 23.01 13.70 -15.90
CA ASP A 228 23.33 14.49 -17.09
C ASP A 228 22.49 15.78 -17.15
N SER A 229 21.19 15.68 -16.82
CA SER A 229 20.30 16.84 -16.78
C SER A 229 20.74 17.85 -15.73
N LEU A 230 21.10 17.40 -14.52
CA LEU A 230 21.59 18.27 -13.44
C LEU A 230 22.92 18.96 -13.80
N ASN A 231 23.80 18.26 -14.52
CA ASN A 231 25.03 18.85 -15.04
C ASN A 231 24.79 19.87 -16.16
N ALA A 232 23.71 19.71 -16.94
CA ALA A 232 23.37 20.61 -18.02
C ALA A 232 22.66 21.89 -17.55
N GLU A 233 22.26 21.97 -16.27
CA GLU A 233 21.65 23.17 -15.72
C GLU A 233 22.66 24.34 -15.72
N PRO A 234 22.24 25.54 -16.17
CA PRO A 234 23.13 26.69 -16.20
C PRO A 234 23.58 27.05 -14.78
N LEU A 235 24.89 27.17 -14.60
CA LEU A 235 25.45 27.72 -13.36
C LEU A 235 25.23 29.23 -13.33
N PRO A 236 24.61 29.79 -12.27
CA PRO A 236 24.57 31.23 -12.10
C PRO A 236 26.00 31.75 -11.91
N PRO A 237 26.30 32.99 -12.30
CA PRO A 237 27.57 33.62 -11.95
C PRO A 237 27.64 33.85 -10.44
N ALA A 238 28.85 33.79 -9.87
CA ALA A 238 29.06 34.13 -8.46
C ALA A 238 28.68 35.60 -8.19
N ASP A 239 27.93 35.85 -7.12
CA ASP A 239 27.52 37.19 -6.70
C ASP A 239 28.74 37.95 -6.13
N PRO A 240 29.16 39.07 -6.75
CA PRO A 240 30.28 39.87 -6.26
C PRO A 240 30.10 40.38 -4.83
N ALA A 241 28.87 40.61 -4.37
CA ALA A 241 28.58 41.05 -3.01
C ALA A 241 28.89 39.95 -1.99
N VAL A 242 28.51 38.71 -2.27
CA VAL A 242 28.79 37.54 -1.42
C VAL A 242 30.30 37.27 -1.37
N VAL A 243 30.97 37.32 -2.51
CA VAL A 243 32.44 37.17 -2.60
C VAL A 243 33.15 38.21 -1.73
N ARG A 244 32.71 39.48 -1.82
CA ARG A 244 33.28 40.56 -1.01
C ARG A 244 33.05 40.33 0.48
N LEU A 245 31.82 39.99 0.89
CA LEU A 245 31.49 39.75 2.31
C LEU A 245 32.32 38.62 2.91
N LEU A 246 32.47 37.49 2.20
CA LEU A 246 33.27 36.36 2.69
C LEU A 246 34.76 36.69 2.75
N ARG A 247 35.27 37.48 1.79
CA ARG A 247 36.66 37.95 1.80
C ARG A 247 36.93 38.92 2.95
N ASP A 248 36.03 39.89 3.16
CA ASP A 248 36.15 40.89 4.22
C ASP A 248 36.04 40.26 5.62
N ALA A 249 35.26 39.17 5.75
CA ALA A 249 35.17 38.36 6.95
C ALA A 249 36.38 37.45 7.19
N ALA A 250 37.34 37.39 6.25
CA ALA A 250 38.51 36.51 6.28
C ALA A 250 38.14 35.02 6.40
N GLU A 251 37.12 34.58 5.67
CA GLU A 251 36.63 33.18 5.62
C GLU A 251 37.01 32.51 4.28
N PRO A 252 38.29 32.15 4.05
CA PRO A 252 38.76 31.64 2.76
C PRO A 252 38.14 30.29 2.38
N ASP A 253 37.90 29.40 3.35
CA ASP A 253 37.31 28.08 3.09
C ASP A 253 35.86 28.18 2.62
N LEU A 254 35.09 29.11 3.19
CA LEU A 254 33.70 29.38 2.79
C LEU A 254 33.65 30.07 1.43
N LEU A 255 34.58 30.98 1.16
CA LEU A 255 34.71 31.61 -0.15
C LEU A 255 35.01 30.58 -1.24
N ASP A 256 35.96 29.68 -1.00
CA ASP A 256 36.30 28.60 -1.93
C ASP A 256 35.13 27.63 -2.14
N ALA A 257 34.40 27.28 -1.09
CA ALA A 257 33.20 26.46 -1.20
C ALA A 257 32.11 27.15 -2.05
N TYR A 258 31.89 28.44 -1.83
CA TYR A 258 30.94 29.23 -2.61
C TYR A 258 31.32 29.29 -4.09
N LEU A 259 32.57 29.62 -4.42
CA LEU A 259 33.04 29.71 -5.80
C LEU A 259 32.92 28.37 -6.55
N ARG A 260 33.24 27.24 -5.88
CA ARG A 260 33.08 25.90 -6.46
C ARG A 260 31.65 25.55 -6.87
N THR A 261 30.63 26.22 -6.33
CA THR A 261 29.23 26.02 -6.77
C THR A 261 28.86 26.78 -8.05
N HIS A 262 29.71 27.72 -8.48
CA HIS A 262 29.47 28.61 -9.64
C HIS A 262 30.47 28.39 -10.79
N GLU A 263 31.48 27.53 -10.59
CA GLU A 263 32.50 27.23 -11.58
C GLU A 263 32.15 25.98 -12.40
N ASN A 264 32.16 26.10 -13.73
CA ASN A 264 32.24 24.92 -14.59
C ASN A 264 33.68 24.40 -14.52
N VAL A 265 33.92 23.28 -13.85
CA VAL A 265 35.19 22.57 -14.00
C VAL A 265 35.11 21.80 -15.33
N PRO A 266 35.80 22.20 -16.41
CA PRO A 266 35.83 21.40 -17.61
C PRO A 266 36.47 20.05 -17.28
N GLU A 267 35.82 18.96 -17.68
CA GLU A 267 36.40 17.62 -17.59
C GLU A 267 37.77 17.62 -18.28
N ALA A 268 38.82 17.33 -17.52
CA ALA A 268 40.14 17.17 -18.07
C ALA A 268 40.18 15.94 -18.99
N GLY A 269 40.12 16.20 -20.30
CA GLY A 269 40.76 15.38 -21.33
C GLY A 269 40.08 14.07 -21.73
N ALA A 270 39.08 14.16 -22.61
CA ALA A 270 38.92 13.15 -23.66
C ALA A 270 39.84 13.54 -24.84
N PRO A 271 40.77 12.68 -25.29
CA PRO A 271 41.65 13.01 -26.41
C PRO A 271 40.83 13.14 -27.69
N ALA A 272 40.87 14.34 -28.29
CA ALA A 272 40.48 14.54 -29.66
C ALA A 272 41.37 13.68 -30.56
N SER A 273 40.78 12.72 -31.27
CA SER A 273 41.45 12.04 -32.37
C SER A 273 40.44 11.55 -33.39
N GLY A 274 40.48 12.18 -34.56
CA GLY A 274 40.18 11.48 -35.80
C GLY A 274 39.12 12.08 -36.71
N THR A 275 39.21 13.36 -37.05
CA THR A 275 38.69 13.85 -38.33
C THR A 275 39.41 13.12 -39.45
N ARG A 276 38.86 12.01 -39.96
CA ARG A 276 39.27 11.45 -41.25
C ARG A 276 38.66 12.28 -42.35
N ALA A 277 39.48 13.16 -42.92
CA ALA A 277 39.27 13.74 -44.23
C ALA A 277 39.09 12.61 -45.26
N ARG A 278 37.91 12.57 -45.89
CA ARG A 278 37.73 11.90 -47.19
C ARG A 278 38.14 12.88 -48.27
N THR A 279 39.42 12.87 -48.64
CA THR A 279 39.85 13.25 -50.00
C THR A 279 39.61 12.06 -50.91
N GLY A 280 38.86 12.28 -51.99
CA GLY A 280 38.48 11.26 -52.97
C GLY A 280 39.42 11.15 -54.17
N ALA A 281 38.91 10.44 -55.17
CA ALA A 281 39.47 10.16 -56.50
C ALA A 281 40.61 9.11 -56.48
N ARG A 282 40.59 8.02 -57.27
CA ARG A 282 40.06 7.76 -58.61
C ARG A 282 39.74 6.28 -58.77
#